data_AF-A0A352UJH5-F1
#
_entry.id   AF-A0A352UJH5-F1
#
_cell.length_a   1.000
_cell.length_b   1.000
_cell.length_c   1.000
_cell.angle_alpha   90.00
_cell.angle_beta   90.00
_cell.angle_gamma   90.00
#
_symmetry.space_group_name_H-M   'P 1'
#
loop_
_entity.id
_entity.type
_entity.pdbx_description
1 polymer ?
#
loop_
_entity_poly.entity_id
_entity_poly.type
_entity_poly.pdbx_seq_one_letter_code
_entity_poly.pdbx_strand_id
1 'polypeptide(L)'
;FYSFHISSAERQPNGNTLACEGAHGRIFEVTHSGDIVWEYINPFFALDRSGAQANATFRAHRYGPDFTGFAGRDLDPSKYGNLNRLYS
;
A
#
# COMPACT_ATOMS: atom_id res chain seq x y z
N PHE A 1 -3.55 -13.73 5.71
CA PHE A 1 -2.45 -12.84 6.15
C PHE A 1 -2.69 -12.47 7.62
N TYR A 2 -1.64 -12.09 8.35
CA TYR A 2 -1.73 -11.68 9.76
C TYR A 2 -0.75 -10.53 10.02
N SER A 3 -1.23 -9.45 10.64
CA SER A 3 -0.41 -8.33 11.08
C SER A 3 -0.51 -8.23 12.59
N PHE A 4 0.60 -8.42 13.30
CA PHE A 4 0.62 -8.49 14.76
C PHE A 4 0.39 -7.14 15.46
N HIS A 5 0.50 -6.04 14.72
CA HIS A 5 0.08 -4.69 15.12
C HIS A 5 -0.17 -3.86 13.84
N ILE A 6 -0.92 -2.75 13.97
CA ILE A 6 -1.21 -1.74 12.93
C ILE A 6 -1.71 -2.28 11.57
N SER A 7 -2.92 -1.89 11.15
CA SER A 7 -3.48 -2.32 9.86
C SER A 7 -4.69 -1.48 9.46
N SER A 8 -5.09 -1.62 8.20
CA SER A 8 -6.37 -1.09 7.70
C SER A 8 -6.93 -2.00 6.60
N ALA A 9 -8.24 -1.92 6.41
CA ALA A 9 -8.93 -2.47 5.26
C ALA A 9 -9.97 -1.46 4.77
N GLU A 10 -10.00 -1.19 3.47
CA GLU A 10 -10.89 -0.20 2.85
C GLU A 10 -11.54 -0.80 1.60
N ARG A 11 -12.88 -0.91 1.60
CA ARG A 11 -13.64 -1.30 0.42
C ARG A 11 -13.62 -0.16 -0.61
N GLN A 12 -13.20 -0.48 -1.82
CA GLN A 12 -13.12 0.44 -2.95
C GLN A 12 -14.45 0.48 -3.73
N PRO A 13 -14.75 1.55 -4.47
CA PRO A 13 -15.98 1.66 -5.28
C PRO A 13 -16.15 0.57 -6.34
N ASN A 14 -15.05 -0.03 -6.83
CA ASN A 14 -15.07 -1.15 -7.78
C ASN A 14 -15.42 -2.50 -7.12
N GLY A 15 -15.65 -2.54 -5.80
CA GLY A 15 -15.96 -3.74 -5.06
C GLY A 15 -14.74 -4.48 -4.49
N ASN A 16 -13.51 -4.10 -4.84
CA ASN A 16 -12.29 -4.69 -4.25
C ASN A 16 -12.02 -4.16 -2.84
N THR A 17 -11.19 -4.86 -2.07
CA THR A 17 -10.69 -4.37 -0.77
C THR A 17 -9.21 -4.04 -0.88
N LEU A 18 -8.82 -2.82 -0.53
CA LEU A 18 -7.43 -2.48 -0.24
C LEU A 18 -7.14 -2.87 1.21
N ALA A 19 -6.12 -3.70 1.43
CA ALA A 19 -5.65 -4.09 2.74
C ALA A 19 -4.22 -3.57 2.98
N CYS A 20 -3.96 -3.12 4.21
CA CYS A 20 -2.64 -2.77 4.70
C CYS A 20 -2.23 -3.78 5.77
N GLU A 21 -1.33 -4.69 5.44
CA GLU A 21 -0.62 -5.57 6.36
C GLU A 21 0.52 -4.77 6.99
N GLY A 22 0.14 -3.93 7.96
CA GLY A 22 0.97 -2.82 8.38
C GLY A 22 2.30 -3.23 9.01
N ALA A 23 2.33 -4.27 9.82
CA ALA A 23 3.56 -4.72 10.48
C ALA A 23 4.63 -5.19 9.49
N HIS A 24 4.22 -5.72 8.33
CA HIS A 24 5.11 -6.21 7.27
C HIS A 24 5.26 -5.21 6.11
N GLY A 25 4.71 -4.01 6.24
CA GLY A 25 4.82 -2.96 5.24
C GLY A 25 4.20 -3.29 3.89
N ARG A 26 3.29 -4.28 3.84
CA ARG A 26 2.68 -4.76 2.60
C ARG A 26 1.29 -4.17 2.43
N ILE A 27 1.00 -3.70 1.23
CA ILE A 27 -0.30 -3.17 0.83
C ILE A 27 -0.74 -3.95 -0.40
N PHE A 28 -1.98 -4.44 -0.41
CA PHE A 28 -2.49 -5.21 -1.54
C PHE A 28 -3.99 -4.96 -1.76
N GLU A 29 -4.42 -5.07 -3.00
CA GLU A 29 -5.82 -4.99 -3.39
C GLU A 29 -6.32 -6.39 -3.76
N VAL A 30 -7.43 -6.79 -3.16
CA VAL A 30 -8.04 -8.12 -3.33
C VAL A 30 -9.46 -8.00 -3.89
N THR A 31 -9.81 -8.86 -4.85
CA THR A 31 -11.16 -8.97 -5.38
C THR A 31 -12.12 -9.59 -4.36
N HIS A 32 -13.42 -9.58 -4.65
CA HIS A 32 -14.41 -10.30 -3.85
C HIS A 32 -14.17 -11.83 -3.84
N SER A 33 -13.64 -12.39 -4.93
CA SER A 33 -13.27 -13.81 -5.03
C SER A 33 -11.99 -14.17 -4.27
N GLY A 34 -11.24 -13.19 -3.76
CA GLY A 34 -10.00 -13.41 -3.02
C GLY A 34 -8.73 -13.31 -3.86
N ASP A 35 -8.81 -12.89 -5.12
CA ASP A 35 -7.65 -12.75 -6.00
C ASP A 35 -6.91 -11.44 -5.70
N ILE A 36 -5.59 -11.51 -5.55
CA ILE A 36 -4.75 -10.32 -5.43
C ILE A 36 -4.55 -9.72 -6.82
N VAL A 37 -4.98 -8.48 -7.01
CA VAL A 37 -4.92 -7.77 -8.31
C VAL A 37 -3.92 -6.62 -8.34
N TRP A 38 -3.41 -6.23 -7.16
CA TRP A 38 -2.34 -5.26 -7.02
C TRP A 38 -1.62 -5.49 -5.70
N GLU A 39 -0.31 -5.24 -5.68
CA GLU A 39 0.53 -5.40 -4.49
C GLU A 39 1.70 -4.41 -4.49
N TYR A 40 2.02 -3.92 -3.30
CA TYR A 40 3.16 -3.06 -3.04
C TYR A 40 3.78 -3.39 -1.68
N ILE A 41 5.11 -3.43 -1.63
CA ILE A 41 5.86 -3.60 -0.39
C ILE A 41 6.64 -2.31 -0.15
N ASN A 42 6.47 -1.71 1.03
CA ASN A 42 7.20 -0.52 1.43
C ASN A 42 8.72 -0.78 1.41
N PRO A 43 9.50 -0.11 0.54
CA PRO A 43 10.95 -0.31 0.45
C PRO A 43 11.73 0.47 1.52
N PHE A 44 11.06 1.31 2.31
CA PHE A 44 11.70 2.17 3.30
C PHE A 44 11.74 1.48 4.67
N PHE A 45 12.95 1.11 5.09
CA PHE A 45 13.21 0.52 6.40
C PHE A 45 13.74 1.58 7.37
N ALA A 46 13.30 1.50 8.61
CA ALA A 46 13.80 2.28 9.73
C ALA A 46 13.92 1.41 10.98
N LEU A 47 14.73 1.85 11.94
CA LEU A 47 14.84 1.18 13.23
C LEU A 47 13.54 1.34 14.02
N ASP A 48 12.99 0.23 14.50
CA ASP A 48 11.87 0.22 15.42
C ASP A 48 12.33 0.45 16.88
N ARG A 49 11.38 0.36 17.82
CA ARG A 49 11.68 0.55 19.25
C ARG A 49 12.59 -0.52 19.84
N SER A 50 12.71 -1.68 19.19
CA SER A 50 13.61 -2.76 19.58
C SER A 50 15.01 -2.63 18.95
N GLY A 51 15.19 -1.68 18.03
CA GLY A 51 16.41 -1.53 17.26
C GLY A 51 16.50 -2.46 16.05
N ALA A 52 15.41 -3.16 15.70
CA ALA A 52 15.32 -3.96 14.49
C ALA A 52 14.92 -3.11 13.29
N GLN A 53 15.38 -3.47 12.09
CA GLN A 53 14.92 -2.84 10.86
C GLN A 53 13.48 -3.28 10.56
N ALA A 54 12.58 -2.31 10.35
CA ALA A 54 11.19 -2.53 10.00
C ALA A 54 10.72 -1.55 8.93
N ASN A 55 9.83 -1.98 8.05
CA ASN A 55 9.17 -1.16 7.03
C ASN A 55 7.68 -0.93 7.37
N ALA A 56 7.37 -0.94 8.67
CA ALA A 56 6.03 -0.86 9.21
C ALA A 56 5.23 0.32 8.63
N THR A 57 4.03 0.04 8.13
CA THR A 57 3.11 1.01 7.51
C THR A 57 1.82 1.08 8.31
N PHE A 58 1.43 2.27 8.78
CA PHE A 58 0.27 2.40 9.66
C PHE A 58 -1.08 2.19 8.94
N ARG A 59 -1.23 2.81 7.78
CA ARG A 59 -2.46 2.81 6.97
C ARG A 59 -2.14 3.15 5.53
N ALA A 60 -2.95 2.62 4.61
CA ALA A 60 -2.96 2.99 3.21
C ALA A 60 -4.37 3.39 2.78
N HIS A 61 -4.45 4.34 1.85
CA HIS A 61 -5.67 4.77 1.18
C HIS A 61 -5.44 4.72 -0.33
N ARG A 62 -6.48 4.39 -1.08
CA ARG A 62 -6.46 4.42 -2.54
C ARG A 62 -7.45 5.46 -3.02
N TYR A 63 -6.96 6.39 -3.83
CA TYR A 63 -7.77 7.44 -4.42
C TYR A 63 -7.96 7.14 -5.90
N GLY A 64 -9.18 7.37 -6.40
CA GLY A 64 -9.45 7.30 -7.84
C GLY A 64 -8.73 8.40 -8.61
N PRO A 65 -8.58 8.26 -9.94
CA PRO A 65 -7.92 9.27 -10.78
C PRO A 65 -8.59 10.65 -10.71
N ASP A 66 -9.89 10.69 -10.41
CA ASP A 66 -10.68 11.93 -10.29
C ASP A 66 -10.57 12.61 -8.91
N PHE A 67 -9.70 12.11 -8.01
CA PHE A 67 -9.52 12.73 -6.70
C PHE A 67 -8.96 14.14 -6.85
N THR A 68 -9.73 15.14 -6.38
CA THR A 68 -9.42 16.57 -6.55
C THR A 68 -8.09 16.98 -5.91
N GLY A 69 -7.58 16.22 -4.93
CA GLY A 69 -6.25 16.42 -4.35
C GLY A 69 -5.09 16.24 -5.35
N PHE A 70 -5.35 15.61 -6.51
CA PHE A 70 -4.37 15.45 -7.60
C PHE A 70 -4.36 16.61 -8.61
N ALA A 71 -5.29 17.55 -8.55
CA ALA A 71 -5.37 18.65 -9.51
C ALA A 71 -4.05 19.45 -9.57
N GLY A 72 -3.50 19.60 -10.78
CA GLY A 72 -2.25 20.32 -11.02
C GLY A 72 -0.99 19.63 -10.49
N ARG A 73 -1.08 18.37 -10.04
CA ARG A 73 0.09 17.56 -9.64
C ARG A 73 0.60 16.75 -10.83
N ASP A 74 1.91 16.68 -10.94
CA ASP A 74 2.57 15.75 -11.85
C ASP A 74 2.59 14.36 -11.21
N LEU A 75 1.92 13.41 -11.86
CA LEU A 75 1.78 12.02 -11.41
C LEU A 75 2.57 11.04 -12.28
N ASP A 76 3.56 11.50 -13.05
CA ASP A 76 4.39 10.62 -13.87
C ASP A 76 5.04 9.51 -13.02
N PRO A 77 4.61 8.24 -13.18
CA PRO A 77 5.11 7.14 -12.38
C PRO A 77 6.59 6.83 -12.68
N SER A 78 7.12 7.29 -13.81
CA SER A 78 8.51 7.08 -14.21
C SER A 78 9.50 7.80 -13.30
N LYS A 79 9.11 8.95 -12.71
CA LYS A 79 9.92 9.71 -11.74
C LYS A 79 10.35 8.88 -10.54
N TYR A 80 9.53 7.89 -10.16
CA TYR A 80 9.81 6.97 -9.05
C TYR A 80 9.81 5.52 -9.53
N GLY A 81 10.24 5.26 -10.76
CA GLY A 81 10.23 3.92 -11.35
C GLY A 81 11.06 2.88 -10.61
N ASN A 82 11.94 3.28 -9.69
CA ASN A 82 12.62 2.36 -8.76
C ASN A 82 11.76 1.96 -7.56
N LEU A 83 10.82 2.80 -7.14
CA LEU A 83 9.91 2.56 -6.01
C LEU A 83 8.60 1.93 -6.49
N ASN A 84 8.09 2.35 -7.65
CA ASN A 84 6.81 1.90 -8.21
C ASN A 84 6.87 0.51 -8.87
N ARG A 85 7.96 -0.24 -8.69
CA ARG A 85 8.07 -1.58 -9.27
C ARG A 85 7.19 -2.54 -8.51
N LEU A 86 6.43 -3.36 -9.23
CA LEU A 86 5.88 -4.57 -8.66
C LEU A 86 7.06 -5.45 -8.25
N TYR A 87 7.05 -5.97 -7.02
CA TYR A 87 7.92 -7.08 -6.66
C TYR A 87 7.45 -8.28 -7.48
N SER A 88 8.14 -8.56 -8.60
CA SER A 88 7.97 -9.75 -9.43
C SER A 88 8.82 -10.90 -8.92
#